data_AF-A0A7V9HMC7-F1
#
_entry.id   AF-A0A7V9HMC7-F1
#
_cell.length_a   1.000
_cell.length_b   1.000
_cell.length_c   1.000
_cell.angle_alpha   90.00
_cell.angle_beta   90.00
_cell.angle_gamma   90.00
#
_symmetry.space_group_name_H-M   'P 1'
#
loop_
_entity.id
_entity.type
_entity.pdbx_description
1 polymer ?
#
loop_
_entity_poly.entity_id
_entity_poly.type
_entity_poly.pdbx_seq_one_letter_code
_entity_poly.pdbx_strand_id
1 'polypeptide(L)'
;MAEFVVGDLVRVEMPKGINKRGVVGISVLYTTWPEARFDGAVGEVVEFNPSGTHGIALYLVDFRGQKNRVVVPWQAQWFREEWLAAAADRTPQPVATEGALVAAAGMGETTTREST
;
A
#
# COMPACT_ATOMS: atom_id res chain seq x y z
N MET A 1 7.11 -0.87 -13.27
CA MET A 1 7.98 -0.99 -12.09
C MET A 1 7.03 -0.73 -10.93
N ALA A 2 6.84 -1.69 -10.01
CA ALA A 2 5.82 -1.59 -8.96
C ALA A 2 5.99 -0.27 -8.20
N GLU A 3 5.00 0.62 -8.25
CA GLU A 3 5.12 1.92 -7.60
C GLU A 3 4.96 1.79 -6.08
N PHE A 4 4.20 0.83 -5.58
CA PHE A 4 4.00 0.66 -4.14
C PHE A 4 4.75 -0.57 -3.60
N VAL A 5 5.27 -0.44 -2.37
CA VAL A 5 5.87 -1.57 -1.63
C VAL A 5 4.98 -1.97 -0.45
N VAL A 6 5.18 -3.19 0.04
CA VAL A 6 4.52 -3.65 1.28
C VAL A 6 4.93 -2.73 2.44
N GLY A 7 3.95 -2.25 3.20
CA GLY A 7 4.09 -1.26 4.26
C GLY A 7 3.79 0.19 3.83
N ASP A 8 3.57 0.45 2.53
CA ASP A 8 3.18 1.79 2.08
C ASP A 8 1.73 2.11 2.44
N LEU A 9 1.51 3.35 2.91
CA LEU A 9 0.17 3.90 3.11
C LEU A 9 -0.37 4.44 1.79
N VAL A 10 -1.46 3.84 1.33
CA VAL A 10 -2.11 4.15 0.07
C VAL A 10 -3.55 4.61 0.30
N ARG A 11 -4.00 5.54 -0.53
CA ARG A 11 -5.38 5.96 -0.65
C ARG A 11 -5.96 5.37 -1.93
N VAL A 12 -7.13 4.76 -1.83
CA VAL A 12 -7.87 4.29 -2.99
C VAL A 12 -8.48 5.50 -3.70
N GLU A 13 -8.17 5.66 -4.97
CA GLU A 13 -8.72 6.71 -5.83
C GLU A 13 -9.32 6.07 -7.08
N MET A 14 -10.65 6.04 -7.16
CA MET A 14 -11.33 5.49 -8.31
C MET A 14 -11.22 6.43 -9.51
N PRO A 15 -11.17 5.89 -10.75
CA PRO A 15 -11.14 6.70 -11.95
C PRO A 15 -12.39 7.60 -12.01
N LYS A 16 -12.14 8.91 -11.97
CA LYS A 16 -13.19 9.93 -11.99
C LYS A 16 -13.64 10.14 -13.43
N GLY A 17 -14.95 10.14 -13.63
CA GLY A 17 -15.59 10.47 -14.90
C GLY A 17 -16.49 11.69 -14.75
N ILE A 18 -16.78 12.33 -15.89
CA ILE A 18 -17.76 13.42 -15.97
C ILE A 18 -19.04 12.83 -16.55
N ASN A 19 -20.15 12.92 -15.82
CA ASN A 19 -21.43 12.47 -16.36
C ASN A 19 -21.96 13.45 -17.43
N LYS A 20 -23.01 13.06 -18.18
CA LYS A 20 -23.64 13.92 -19.20
C LYS A 20 -24.16 15.26 -18.65
N ARG A 21 -24.25 15.44 -17.33
CA ARG A 21 -24.70 16.66 -16.64
C ARG A 21 -23.54 17.51 -16.10
N GLY A 22 -22.29 17.15 -16.39
CA GLY A 22 -21.09 17.89 -15.94
C GLY A 22 -20.69 17.64 -14.49
N VAL A 23 -21.33 16.69 -13.78
CA VAL A 23 -20.97 16.36 -12.40
C VAL A 23 -19.81 15.37 -12.41
N VAL A 24 -18.74 15.71 -11.69
CA VAL A 24 -17.58 14.86 -11.47
C VAL A 24 -17.93 13.82 -10.41
N GLY A 25 -17.73 12.55 -10.72
CA GLY A 25 -17.92 11.44 -9.79
C GLY A 25 -17.13 10.21 -10.23
N ILE A 26 -17.32 9.08 -9.54
CA ILE A 26 -16.78 7.81 -10.01
C ILE A 26 -17.32 7.56 -11.42
N SER A 27 -16.43 7.23 -12.36
CA SER A 27 -16.84 6.94 -13.72
C SER A 27 -17.91 5.85 -13.72
N VAL A 28 -18.96 6.05 -14.52
CA VAL A 28 -20.15 5.17 -14.57
C VAL A 28 -19.77 3.73 -14.90
N LEU A 29 -18.66 3.54 -15.62
CA LEU A 29 -18.10 2.22 -15.96
C LEU A 29 -17.67 1.41 -14.73
N TYR A 30 -17.33 2.08 -13.63
CA TYR A 30 -16.78 1.48 -12.42
C TYR A 30 -17.67 1.67 -11.19
N THR A 31 -18.78 2.43 -11.28
CA THR A 31 -19.69 2.68 -10.15
C THR A 31 -20.29 1.41 -9.55
N THR A 32 -20.48 0.36 -10.36
CA THR A 32 -21.03 -0.92 -9.89
C THR A 32 -19.99 -1.85 -9.29
N TRP A 33 -18.70 -1.51 -9.39
CA TRP A 33 -17.63 -2.35 -8.91
C TRP A 33 -17.54 -2.28 -7.38
N PRO A 34 -17.24 -3.39 -6.69
CA PRO A 34 -17.15 -3.41 -5.24
C PRO A 34 -16.06 -2.45 -4.71
N GLU A 35 -15.00 -2.23 -5.48
CA GLU A 35 -13.90 -1.30 -5.19
C GLU A 35 -14.36 0.16 -5.15
N ALA A 36 -15.45 0.52 -5.83
CA ALA A 36 -16.01 1.88 -5.78
C ALA A 36 -16.43 2.31 -4.37
N ARG A 37 -16.73 1.35 -3.48
CA ARG A 37 -17.07 1.62 -2.07
C ARG A 37 -15.87 2.01 -1.22
N PHE A 38 -14.66 1.79 -1.74
CA PHE A 38 -13.40 2.12 -1.08
C PHE A 38 -12.86 3.47 -1.52
N ASP A 39 -13.53 4.18 -2.44
CA ASP A 39 -13.06 5.48 -2.91
C ASP A 39 -12.81 6.45 -1.73
N GLY A 40 -11.57 6.96 -1.66
CA GLY A 40 -11.10 7.83 -0.59
C GLY A 40 -10.70 7.12 0.71
N ALA A 41 -10.81 5.79 0.80
CA ALA A 41 -10.31 5.03 1.94
C ALA A 41 -8.77 4.94 1.91
N VAL A 42 -8.16 5.04 3.08
CA VAL A 42 -6.72 4.92 3.31
C VAL A 42 -6.45 3.58 3.99
N GLY A 43 -5.47 2.86 3.48
CA GLY A 43 -5.01 1.58 4.02
C GLY A 43 -3.52 1.38 3.80
N GLU A 44 -3.02 0.25 4.26
CA GLU A 44 -1.63 -0.16 4.14
C GLU A 44 -1.51 -1.31 3.15
N VAL A 45 -0.52 -1.27 2.27
CA VAL A 45 -0.22 -2.39 1.36
C VAL A 45 0.39 -3.53 2.16
N VAL A 46 -0.27 -4.68 2.21
CA VAL A 46 0.19 -5.85 2.98
C VAL A 46 0.81 -6.91 2.08
N GLU A 47 0.36 -6.99 0.82
CA GLU A 47 0.84 -8.01 -0.11
C GLU A 47 0.85 -7.46 -1.55
N PHE A 48 1.78 -7.97 -2.35
CA PHE A 48 1.89 -7.65 -3.77
C PHE A 48 1.88 -8.93 -4.60
N ASN A 49 0.97 -9.01 -5.56
CA ASN A 49 0.86 -10.10 -6.51
C ASN A 49 1.14 -9.61 -7.93
N PRO A 50 2.36 -9.84 -8.49
CA PRO A 50 2.71 -9.42 -9.84
C PRO A 50 2.00 -10.21 -10.95
N SER A 51 1.47 -11.40 -10.63
CA SER A 51 0.82 -12.32 -11.57
C SER A 51 -0.66 -12.49 -11.22
N GLY A 52 -1.32 -11.38 -10.87
CA GLY A 52 -2.74 -11.38 -10.55
C GLY A 52 -3.61 -11.81 -11.74
N THR A 53 -4.92 -11.88 -11.51
CA THR A 53 -5.88 -12.34 -12.53
C THR A 53 -5.68 -11.56 -13.83
N HIS A 54 -5.56 -12.29 -14.95
CA HIS A 54 -5.28 -11.74 -16.28
C HIS A 54 -3.89 -11.08 -16.47
N GLY A 55 -2.91 -11.38 -15.61
CA GLY A 55 -1.55 -10.84 -15.70
C GLY A 55 -1.45 -9.39 -15.25
N ILE A 56 -2.45 -8.90 -14.51
CA ILE A 56 -2.47 -7.55 -13.93
C ILE A 56 -1.88 -7.62 -12.54
N ALA A 57 -0.95 -6.71 -12.23
CA ALA A 57 -0.37 -6.60 -10.91
C ALA A 57 -1.43 -6.11 -9.91
N LEU A 58 -1.55 -6.82 -8.78
CA LEU A 58 -2.53 -6.52 -7.73
C LEU A 58 -1.83 -6.27 -6.39
N TYR A 59 -2.40 -5.35 -5.62
CA TYR A 59 -1.94 -4.93 -4.30
C TYR A 59 -3.03 -5.21 -3.27
N LEU A 60 -2.72 -5.99 -2.24
CA LEU A 60 -3.63 -6.22 -1.12
C LEU A 60 -3.49 -5.05 -0.15
N VAL A 61 -4.58 -4.34 0.09
CA VAL A 61 -4.62 -3.19 1.00
C VAL A 61 -5.47 -3.55 2.22
N ASP A 62 -4.92 -3.39 3.42
CA ASP A 62 -5.61 -3.54 4.71
C ASP A 62 -6.00 -2.17 5.29
N PHE A 63 -7.24 -2.05 5.74
CA PHE A 63 -7.86 -0.81 6.21
C PHE A 63 -8.08 -0.77 7.73
N ARG A 64 -7.74 -1.83 8.48
CA ARG A 64 -8.04 -1.95 9.93
C ARG A 64 -7.27 -0.93 10.76
N GLY A 65 -6.06 -0.56 10.34
CA GLY A 65 -5.17 0.35 11.06
C GLY A 65 -5.45 1.84 10.88
N GLN A 66 -6.36 2.22 9.98
CA GLN A 66 -6.51 3.62 9.55
C GLN A 66 -7.88 4.22 9.94
N LYS A 67 -7.86 5.50 10.33
CA LYS A 67 -9.09 6.27 10.62
C LYS A 67 -9.76 6.69 9.32
N ASN A 68 -10.58 5.80 8.77
CA ASN A 68 -11.35 6.06 7.56
C ASN A 68 -12.67 6.77 7.86
N ARG A 69 -12.95 7.86 7.12
CA ARG A 69 -14.24 8.56 7.16
C ARG A 69 -15.33 7.81 6.38
N VAL A 70 -14.92 7.00 5.42
CA VAL A 70 -15.80 6.17 4.57
C VAL A 70 -16.05 4.84 5.26
N VAL A 71 -17.28 4.31 5.17
CA VAL A 71 -17.62 2.99 5.71
C VAL A 71 -16.99 1.93 4.82
N VAL A 72 -15.92 1.32 5.29
CA VAL A 72 -15.19 0.27 4.58
C VAL A 72 -15.92 -1.07 4.79
N PRO A 73 -16.45 -1.72 3.75
CA PRO A 73 -17.31 -2.89 3.90
C PRO A 73 -16.54 -4.16 4.29
N TRP A 74 -15.25 -4.24 4.00
CA TRP A 74 -14.37 -5.34 4.41
C TRP A 74 -12.98 -4.82 4.73
N GLN A 75 -12.25 -5.61 5.50
CA GLN A 75 -11.04 -5.15 6.18
C GLN A 75 -9.80 -5.14 5.27
N ALA A 76 -9.76 -5.99 4.24
CA ALA A 76 -8.69 -6.03 3.25
C ALA A 76 -9.24 -6.36 1.85
N GLN A 77 -8.65 -5.80 0.80
CA GLN A 77 -9.09 -5.98 -0.59
C GLN A 77 -7.93 -5.82 -1.56
N TRP A 78 -7.97 -6.59 -2.65
CA TRP A 78 -7.04 -6.46 -3.78
C TRP A 78 -7.44 -5.30 -4.68
N PHE A 79 -6.48 -4.43 -4.99
CA PHE A 79 -6.62 -3.29 -5.91
C PHE A 79 -5.56 -3.35 -7.01
N ARG A 80 -5.84 -2.67 -8.10
CA ARG A 80 -4.87 -2.43 -9.16
C ARG A 80 -4.04 -1.19 -8.86
N GLU A 81 -2.82 -1.14 -9.38
CA GLU A 81 -1.92 0.00 -9.21
C GLU A 81 -2.61 1.32 -9.62
N GLU A 82 -3.35 1.32 -10.72
CA GLU A 82 -4.01 2.51 -11.27
C GLU A 82 -5.09 3.15 -10.36
N TRP A 83 -5.52 2.45 -9.31
CA TRP A 83 -6.54 2.92 -8.37
C TRP A 83 -5.95 3.30 -7.01
N LEU A 84 -4.63 3.28 -6.88
CA LEU A 84 -3.92 3.61 -5.65
C LEU A 84 -3.13 4.90 -5.85
N ALA A 85 -3.21 5.76 -4.84
CA ALA A 85 -2.40 6.96 -4.72
C ALA A 85 -1.66 6.92 -3.37
N ALA A 86 -0.46 7.50 -3.29
CA ALA A 86 0.22 7.64 -2.00
C ALA A 86 -0.61 8.51 -1.04
N ALA A 87 -0.89 8.02 0.17
CA ALA A 87 -1.71 8.74 1.15
C ALA A 87 -0.91 9.81 1.93
N ALA A 88 0.42 9.67 1.98
CA ALA A 88 1.35 10.60 2.61
C ALA A 88 2.51 10.91 1.66
N ASP A 89 3.18 12.04 1.89
CA ASP A 89 4.47 12.36 1.27
C ASP A 89 5.42 11.19 1.56
N ARG A 90 5.81 10.48 0.49
CA ARG A 90 6.50 9.19 0.52
C ARG A 90 7.74 9.33 1.41
N THR A 91 7.66 8.86 2.65
CA THR A 91 8.86 8.61 3.44
C THR A 91 9.27 7.20 3.05
N PRO A 92 10.27 7.01 2.17
CA PRO A 92 10.63 5.69 1.68
C PRO A 92 11.01 4.83 2.89
N GLN A 93 10.19 3.83 3.22
CA GLN A 93 10.64 2.80 4.14
C GLN A 93 11.77 2.05 3.43
N PRO A 94 12.99 2.03 4.01
CA PRO A 94 14.07 1.27 3.42
C PRO A 94 13.65 -0.21 3.47
N VAL A 95 13.43 -0.78 2.29
CA VAL A 95 13.27 -2.21 2.09
C VAL A 95 14.37 -2.94 2.87
N ALA A 96 14.00 -3.59 3.97
CA ALA A 96 14.89 -4.44 4.72
C ALA A 96 15.26 -5.62 3.82
N THR A 97 16.34 -5.44 3.04
CA THR A 97 16.92 -6.52 2.26
C THR A 97 17.42 -7.56 3.25
N GLU A 98 16.87 -8.76 3.12
CA GLU A 98 17.09 -10.00 3.88
C GLU A 98 18.53 -10.55 3.75
N GLY A 99 19.53 -9.67 3.74
CA GLY A 99 20.96 -9.97 3.69
C GLY A 99 21.81 -9.13 4.67
N ALA A 100 21.22 -8.15 5.37
CA ALA A 100 21.95 -7.30 6.31
C ALA A 100 22.14 -7.92 7.71
N LEU A 101 21.47 -9.04 8.03
CA LEU A 101 21.57 -9.70 9.34
C LEU A 101 22.79 -10.62 9.50
N VAL A 102 23.56 -10.89 8.44
CA VAL A 102 24.77 -11.74 8.53
C VAL A 102 26.05 -10.91 8.72
N ALA A 103 26.05 -9.61 8.41
CA ALA A 103 27.25 -8.77 8.52
C ALA A 103 27.56 -8.26 9.94
N ALA A 104 26.63 -8.42 10.90
CA ALA A 104 26.87 -8.03 12.29
C ALA A 104 27.48 -9.16 13.15
N ALA A 105 27.80 -10.31 12.55
CA ALA A 105 28.41 -11.45 13.22
C ALA A 105 29.84 -11.69 12.70
N GLY A 106 30.74 -10.73 12.90
CA GLY A 106 32.15 -10.94 12.59
C GLY A 106 32.99 -9.68 12.54
N MET A 107 33.38 -9.15 13.70
CA MET A 107 34.75 -8.71 14.00
C MET A 107 34.76 -8.17 15.43
N GLY A 108 35.37 -8.93 16.35
CA GLY A 108 35.72 -8.41 17.66
C GLY A 108 37.01 -7.60 17.59
N GLU A 109 37.20 -6.67 18.52
CA GLU A 109 38.50 -6.51 19.14
C GLU A 109 38.35 -6.15 20.63
N THR A 110 39.18 -6.83 21.39
CA THR A 110 39.34 -6.96 22.84
C THR A 110 40.07 -5.78 23.49
N THR A 111 39.67 -5.36 24.69
CA THR A 111 40.56 -5.18 25.87
C THR A 111 39.71 -4.83 27.10
N THR A 112 39.54 -5.73 28.07
CA THR A 112 40.37 -6.00 29.26
C THR A 112 39.91 -5.19 30.48
N ARG A 113 39.50 -5.94 31.51
CA ARG A 113 39.25 -5.53 32.90
C ARG A 113 40.41 -4.67 33.44
N GLU A 114 40.14 -3.78 34.37
CA GLU A 114 40.49 -3.99 35.79
C GLU A 114 40.08 -2.81 36.69
N SER A 115 39.77 -3.17 37.93
CA SER A 115 39.39 -2.35 39.06
C SER A 115 40.61 -1.76 39.77
N THR A 116 40.51 -0.50 40.24
CA THR A 116 40.76 -0.12 41.65
C THR A 116 40.33 1.31 41.90
#